data_AF-A0A840Y2M5-F1
#
_entry.id   AF-A0A840Y2M5-F1
#
_cell.length_a   1.000
_cell.length_b   1.000
_cell.length_c   1.000
_cell.angle_alpha   90.00
_cell.angle_beta   90.00
_cell.angle_gamma   90.00
#
_symmetry.space_group_name_H-M   'P 1'
#
loop_
_entity.id
_entity.type
_entity.pdbx_description
1 polymer ?
#
loop_
_entity_poly.entity_id
_entity_poly.type
_entity_poly.pdbx_seq_one_letter_code
_entity_poly.pdbx_strand_id
1 'polypeptide(L)'
;MRLLNLDRSSDRLALFRARNPHLAGIERVSAVDGRLADRRRLIEHGIMSPDLNYSDGAVGCAMSHLTQWRDAAQGGEPLTIIEDDAVLCANFEEESARVLAGLPDDWEYVMWGFNFDAPLTFHLGEGLSPCTSAFDQAAMRQDIRNFASRRVSTMAFRLLRGFGTVCYSISPRGAMRLVEFCLPLRPMDTMHPGLAHRIANAGIDNMLARVWPEMAAYVAVPPLALTENDHRVSTIQAAGTPQPPAQKVAFPEPDAFAAVFERIGVTNAVAVGIRSDHYTVLPTAALRRVGWGGFDIAEDASLLARALTERGIEQGFDLLFLGTADTPVPSLCTLLGSFRPRAVVVPADRDEAQRPAPAEAGRRGPPRLSMKQIAAGFGYSTQPCPEADGYLLLLRQGISWEEPAEPGVAVLA
;
A
#
# COMPACT_ATOMS: atom_id res chain seq x y z
N MET A 1 27.31 15.63 7.03
CA MET A 1 25.86 15.76 6.69
C MET A 1 25.75 16.16 5.24
N ARG A 2 24.75 15.65 4.52
CA ARG A 2 24.54 15.89 3.10
C ARG A 2 23.16 16.47 2.82
N LEU A 3 23.13 17.54 2.04
CA LEU A 3 21.92 18.22 1.58
C LEU A 3 21.59 17.80 0.16
N LEU A 4 20.47 17.10 0.00
CA LEU A 4 19.87 16.80 -1.29
C LEU A 4 19.18 18.06 -1.85
N ASN A 5 19.65 18.55 -2.98
CA ASN A 5 18.98 19.64 -3.72
C ASN A 5 19.14 19.42 -5.22
N LEU A 6 18.09 19.71 -6.00
CA LEU A 6 18.16 19.66 -7.46
C LEU A 6 19.06 20.80 -7.99
N ASP A 7 19.89 20.55 -8.99
CA ASP A 7 20.79 21.57 -9.55
C ASP A 7 20.05 22.78 -10.12
N ARG A 8 18.84 22.56 -10.63
CA ARG A 8 17.97 23.64 -11.13
C ARG A 8 17.25 24.44 -10.04
N SER A 9 17.24 23.99 -8.79
CA SER A 9 16.48 24.59 -7.68
C SER A 9 17.35 25.47 -6.80
N SER A 10 17.99 26.46 -7.42
CA SER A 10 18.89 27.42 -6.75
C SER A 10 18.16 28.32 -5.74
N ASP A 11 16.89 28.61 -5.98
CA ASP A 11 15.99 29.32 -5.08
C ASP A 11 15.73 28.54 -3.78
N ARG A 12 15.45 27.23 -3.88
CA ARG A 12 15.27 26.35 -2.72
C ARG A 12 16.56 26.22 -1.93
N LEU A 13 17.70 26.12 -2.60
CA LEU A 13 19.01 26.11 -1.92
C LEU A 13 19.26 27.41 -1.15
N ALA A 14 18.96 28.56 -1.75
CA ALA A 14 19.12 29.86 -1.10
C ALA A 14 18.19 29.97 0.11
N LEU A 15 16.94 29.49 -0.01
CA LEU A 15 15.99 29.46 1.09
C LEU A 15 16.45 28.54 2.23
N PHE A 16 16.93 27.33 1.92
CA PHE A 16 17.51 26.42 2.92
C PHE A 16 18.62 27.09 3.71
N ARG A 17 19.57 27.73 3.02
CA ARG A 17 20.70 28.43 3.65
C ARG A 17 20.24 29.61 4.50
N ALA A 18 19.24 30.36 4.05
CA ALA A 18 18.67 31.46 4.81
C ALA A 18 17.94 30.99 6.07
N ARG A 19 17.29 29.83 6.02
CA ARG A 19 16.59 29.23 7.16
C ARG A 19 17.52 28.54 8.14
N ASN A 20 18.65 28.02 7.67
CA ASN A 20 19.59 27.25 8.47
C ASN A 20 21.00 27.88 8.49
N PRO A 21 21.16 29.18 8.87
CA PRO A 21 22.44 29.87 8.77
C PRO A 21 23.52 29.31 9.69
N HIS A 22 23.13 28.53 10.71
CA HIS A 22 24.03 27.87 11.65
C HIS A 22 24.73 26.64 11.05
N LEU A 23 24.26 26.11 9.91
CA LEU A 23 24.80 24.90 9.29
C LEU A 23 25.77 25.21 8.14
N ALA A 24 26.90 25.84 8.46
CA ALA A 24 27.88 26.29 7.46
C ALA A 24 28.67 25.15 6.78
N GLY A 25 28.75 23.97 7.41
CA GLY A 25 29.57 22.83 6.95
C GLY A 25 28.83 21.75 6.17
N ILE A 26 27.57 21.99 5.76
CA ILE A 26 26.78 20.98 5.04
C ILE A 26 27.26 20.83 3.60
N GLU A 27 27.55 19.59 3.22
CA GLU A 27 27.86 19.22 1.84
C GLU A 27 26.58 19.20 1.01
N ARG A 28 26.47 20.06 -0.01
CA ARG A 28 25.39 19.98 -1.00
C ARG A 28 25.72 18.89 -2.01
N VAL A 29 24.80 17.95 -2.17
CA VAL A 29 24.86 16.89 -3.20
C VAL A 29 23.72 17.07 -4.20
N SER A 30 24.00 16.78 -5.47
CA SER A 30 23.01 16.90 -6.54
C SER A 30 21.94 15.81 -6.41
N ALA A 31 20.69 16.23 -6.21
CA ALA A 31 19.54 15.33 -6.27
C ALA A 31 19.23 14.94 -7.72
N VAL A 32 18.64 13.77 -7.90
CA VAL A 32 18.21 13.25 -9.21
C VAL A 32 16.94 13.97 -9.66
N ASP A 33 16.98 14.60 -10.82
CA ASP A 33 15.78 15.13 -11.47
C ASP A 33 15.04 14.01 -12.18
N GLY A 34 13.96 13.50 -11.58
CA GLY A 34 13.24 12.36 -12.14
C GLY A 34 12.55 12.62 -13.49
N ARG A 35 12.40 13.89 -13.91
CA ARG A 35 11.95 14.24 -15.28
C ARG A 35 12.96 13.81 -16.35
N LEU A 36 14.22 13.68 -15.97
CA LEU A 36 15.32 13.27 -16.84
C LEU A 36 15.64 11.77 -16.69
N ALA A 37 14.91 11.04 -15.85
CA ALA A 37 15.16 9.63 -15.61
C ALA A 37 14.63 8.75 -16.76
N ASP A 38 15.49 7.87 -17.29
CA ASP A 38 15.07 6.84 -18.24
C ASP A 38 14.39 5.68 -17.50
N ARG A 39 13.06 5.74 -17.38
CA ARG A 39 12.25 4.71 -16.70
C ARG A 39 12.41 3.33 -17.32
N ARG A 40 12.52 3.23 -18.65
CA ARG A 40 12.73 1.95 -19.33
C ARG A 40 14.05 1.32 -18.86
N ARG A 41 15.11 2.13 -18.78
CA ARG A 41 16.40 1.67 -18.25
C ARG A 41 16.30 1.27 -16.77
N LEU A 42 15.59 2.02 -15.93
CA LEU A 42 15.37 1.63 -14.53
C LEU A 42 14.67 0.27 -14.40
N ILE A 43 13.71 -0.02 -15.30
CA ILE A 43 13.00 -1.30 -15.36
C ILE A 43 13.91 -2.43 -15.86
N GLU A 44 14.61 -2.21 -16.97
CA GLU A 44 15.54 -3.19 -17.57
C GLU A 44 16.65 -3.62 -16.59
N HIS A 45 17.08 -2.71 -15.70
CA HIS A 45 18.09 -2.99 -14.69
C HIS A 45 17.51 -3.46 -13.34
N GLY A 46 16.20 -3.73 -13.24
CA GLY A 46 15.57 -4.22 -12.01
C GLY A 46 15.59 -3.22 -10.85
N ILE A 47 15.71 -1.92 -11.13
CA ILE A 47 15.64 -0.86 -10.12
C ILE A 47 14.18 -0.48 -9.84
N MET A 48 13.33 -0.55 -10.86
CA MET A 48 11.91 -0.20 -10.78
C MET A 48 11.06 -1.27 -11.45
N SER A 49 9.94 -1.63 -10.82
CA SER A 49 8.96 -2.55 -11.39
C SER A 49 8.12 -1.84 -12.48
N PRO A 50 7.77 -2.51 -13.59
CA PRO A 50 7.06 -1.87 -14.71
C PRO A 50 5.65 -1.38 -14.36
N ASP A 51 5.04 -1.92 -13.30
CA ASP A 51 3.73 -1.58 -12.77
C ASP A 51 3.77 -0.44 -11.72
N LEU A 52 4.96 0.06 -11.35
CA LEU A 52 5.08 1.19 -10.42
C LEU A 52 4.78 2.53 -11.10
N ASN A 53 3.69 3.18 -10.66
CA ASN A 53 3.27 4.48 -11.17
C ASN A 53 3.75 5.65 -10.31
N TYR A 54 5.07 5.80 -10.14
CA TYR A 54 5.64 6.98 -9.49
C TYR A 54 5.57 8.22 -10.39
N SER A 55 5.26 9.38 -9.81
CA SER A 55 5.48 10.68 -10.47
C SER A 55 6.97 10.92 -10.73
N ASP A 56 7.30 11.87 -11.60
CA ASP A 56 8.72 12.22 -11.82
C ASP A 56 9.40 12.70 -10.54
N GLY A 57 8.70 13.44 -9.68
CA GLY A 57 9.26 13.82 -8.38
C GLY A 57 9.48 12.61 -7.47
N ALA A 58 8.56 11.64 -7.44
CA ALA A 58 8.72 10.42 -6.66
C ALA A 58 9.90 9.56 -7.15
N VAL A 59 10.12 9.47 -8.47
CA VAL A 59 11.31 8.82 -9.05
C VAL A 59 12.58 9.58 -8.65
N GLY A 60 12.59 10.91 -8.80
CA GLY A 60 13.74 11.73 -8.43
C GLY A 60 14.11 11.61 -6.95
N CYS A 61 13.12 11.67 -6.06
CA CYS A 61 13.27 11.46 -4.63
C CYS A 61 13.86 10.06 -4.35
N ALA A 62 13.20 8.99 -4.81
CA ALA A 62 13.66 7.62 -4.57
C ALA A 62 15.10 7.39 -5.05
N MET A 63 15.44 7.84 -6.26
CA MET A 63 16.78 7.67 -6.82
C MET A 63 17.84 8.50 -6.07
N SER A 64 17.48 9.69 -5.59
CA SER A 64 18.37 10.53 -4.78
C SER A 64 18.74 9.83 -3.47
N HIS A 65 17.74 9.31 -2.74
CA HIS A 65 17.98 8.60 -1.49
C HIS A 65 18.70 7.27 -1.69
N LEU A 66 18.32 6.47 -2.70
CA LEU A 66 19.02 5.23 -3.06
C LEU A 66 20.51 5.46 -3.36
N THR A 67 20.85 6.58 -4.02
CA THR A 67 22.24 6.96 -4.27
C THR A 67 22.98 7.23 -2.95
N GLN A 68 22.39 8.01 -2.05
CA GLN A 68 23.01 8.30 -0.75
C GLN A 68 23.12 7.05 0.14
N TRP A 69 22.16 6.13 0.09
CA TRP A 69 22.24 4.87 0.83
C TRP A 69 23.35 3.97 0.29
N ARG A 70 23.56 3.91 -1.03
CA ARG A 70 24.69 3.20 -1.62
C ARG A 70 26.02 3.81 -1.18
N ASP A 71 26.11 5.14 -1.14
CA ASP A 71 27.30 5.82 -0.63
C ASP A 71 27.58 5.52 0.84
N ALA A 72 26.55 5.55 1.71
CA ALA A 72 26.69 5.18 3.13
C ALA A 72 27.15 3.72 3.30
N ALA A 73 26.56 2.80 2.53
CA ALA A 73 26.92 1.39 2.55
C ALA A 73 28.37 1.15 2.10
N GLN A 74 28.83 1.86 1.06
CA GLN A 74 30.19 1.72 0.52
C GLN A 74 31.24 2.44 1.37
N GLY A 75 30.90 3.61 1.91
CA GLY A 75 31.80 4.45 2.70
C GLY A 75 32.09 3.89 4.09
N GLY A 76 31.23 3.03 4.62
CA GLY A 76 31.40 2.42 5.93
C GLY A 76 31.16 3.36 7.12
N GLU A 77 30.72 4.60 6.85
CA GLU A 77 30.43 5.62 7.87
C GLU A 77 28.96 6.04 7.83
N PRO A 78 28.34 6.36 8.98
CA PRO A 78 26.98 6.88 9.01
C PRO A 78 26.83 8.21 8.27
N LEU A 79 25.69 8.41 7.62
CA LEU A 79 25.35 9.66 6.93
C LEU A 79 24.08 10.28 7.51
N THR A 80 24.11 11.59 7.73
CA THR A 80 22.89 12.40 7.92
C THR A 80 22.52 13.03 6.58
N ILE A 81 21.31 12.74 6.12
CA ILE A 81 20.75 13.18 4.84
C ILE A 81 19.62 14.17 5.14
N ILE A 82 19.62 15.28 4.41
CA ILE A 82 18.73 16.43 4.63
C ILE A 82 18.16 16.85 3.27
N GLU A 83 16.85 17.08 3.19
CA GLU A 83 16.20 17.69 2.03
C GLU A 83 16.24 19.23 2.10
N ASP A 84 16.15 19.88 0.95
CA ASP A 84 16.27 21.32 0.78
C ASP A 84 15.08 22.14 1.29
N ASP A 85 13.98 21.50 1.68
CA ASP A 85 12.86 22.15 2.37
C ASP A 85 12.92 22.02 3.90
N ALA A 86 13.97 21.40 4.44
CA ALA A 86 14.14 21.22 5.88
C ALA A 86 14.46 22.55 6.60
N VAL A 87 13.88 22.70 7.79
CA VAL A 87 14.19 23.73 8.79
C VAL A 87 14.65 23.02 10.06
N LEU A 88 15.90 23.21 10.45
CA LEU A 88 16.54 22.50 11.54
C LEU A 88 16.67 23.41 12.76
N CYS A 89 16.53 22.86 13.96
CA CYS A 89 16.67 23.63 15.19
C CYS A 89 18.12 24.11 15.40
N ALA A 90 18.31 25.20 16.15
CA ALA A 90 19.59 25.88 16.31
C ALA A 90 20.71 24.99 16.88
N ASN A 91 20.35 23.94 17.62
CA ASN A 91 21.27 22.97 18.23
C ASN A 91 21.24 21.60 17.53
N PHE A 92 20.79 21.51 16.28
CA PHE A 92 20.63 20.23 15.58
C PHE A 92 21.89 19.36 15.63
N GLU A 93 23.07 19.91 15.32
CA GLU A 93 24.34 19.15 15.30
C GLU A 93 24.67 18.57 16.67
N GLU A 94 24.59 19.40 17.71
CA GLU A 94 24.86 19.01 19.10
C GLU A 94 23.87 17.93 19.57
N GLU A 95 22.59 18.15 19.33
CA GLU A 95 21.53 17.29 19.85
C GLU A 95 21.42 15.97 19.09
N SER A 96 21.56 15.98 17.76
CA SER A 96 21.59 14.76 16.97
C SER A 96 22.80 13.90 17.33
N ALA A 97 23.98 14.50 17.52
CA ALA A 97 25.18 13.79 17.97
C ALA A 97 24.99 13.19 19.38
N ARG A 98 24.41 13.96 20.32
CA ARG A 98 24.09 13.47 21.67
C ARG A 98 23.15 12.27 21.63
N VAL A 99 22.10 12.32 20.80
CA VAL A 99 21.14 11.22 20.65
C VAL A 99 21.80 10.00 20.04
N LEU A 100 22.54 10.16 18.94
CA LEU A 100 23.23 9.05 18.28
C LEU A 100 24.23 8.34 19.21
N ALA A 101 24.98 9.11 19.99
CA ALA A 101 25.92 8.56 20.97
C ALA A 101 25.23 7.80 22.13
N GLY A 102 23.93 8.03 22.36
CA GLY A 102 23.14 7.33 23.37
C GLY A 102 22.32 6.15 22.85
N LEU A 103 22.32 5.89 21.54
CA LEU A 103 21.64 4.75 20.95
C LEU A 103 22.50 3.47 21.05
N PRO A 104 21.90 2.28 20.93
CA PRO A 104 22.66 1.04 20.77
C PRO A 104 23.60 1.12 19.55
N ASP A 105 24.77 0.50 19.65
CA ASP A 105 25.80 0.51 18.59
C ASP A 105 25.28 0.02 17.22
N ASP A 106 24.19 -0.75 17.23
CA ASP A 106 23.60 -1.37 16.06
C ASP A 106 22.40 -0.58 15.50
N TRP A 107 22.22 0.69 15.89
CA TRP A 107 21.20 1.55 15.29
C TRP A 107 21.34 1.60 13.75
N GLU A 108 20.20 1.64 13.06
CA GLU A 108 20.16 1.57 11.59
C GLU A 108 19.65 2.86 10.96
N TYR A 109 18.68 3.51 11.60
CA TYR A 109 18.02 4.70 11.07
C TYR A 109 17.53 5.59 12.20
N VAL A 110 17.67 6.90 12.07
CA VAL A 110 17.08 7.87 13.00
C VAL A 110 16.38 8.98 12.23
N MET A 111 15.06 9.04 12.38
CA MET A 111 14.19 10.05 11.79
C MET A 111 14.24 11.33 12.63
N TRP A 112 14.80 12.41 12.09
CA TRP A 112 14.91 13.70 12.79
C TRP A 112 13.75 14.65 12.49
N GLY A 113 13.11 14.47 11.34
CA GLY A 113 11.89 15.16 10.94
C GLY A 113 10.95 14.22 10.19
N PHE A 114 9.67 14.54 10.22
CA PHE A 114 8.60 13.74 9.63
C PHE A 114 7.44 14.64 9.19
N ASN A 115 6.54 14.07 8.40
CA ASN A 115 5.37 14.75 7.87
C ASN A 115 4.28 14.92 8.95
N PHE A 116 3.79 16.15 9.12
CA PHE A 116 2.77 16.51 10.14
C PHE A 116 1.32 16.35 9.63
N ASP A 117 1.13 16.00 8.37
CA ASP A 117 -0.16 15.64 7.76
C ASP A 117 -0.45 14.14 7.81
N ALA A 118 0.39 13.36 8.52
CA ALA A 118 0.20 11.92 8.66
C ALA A 118 0.52 11.44 10.10
N PRO A 119 -0.03 10.29 10.54
CA PRO A 119 0.26 9.74 11.85
C PRO A 119 1.71 9.25 11.97
N LEU A 120 2.27 9.40 13.16
CA LEU A 120 3.54 8.80 13.58
C LEU A 120 3.26 7.76 14.66
N THR A 121 3.84 6.57 14.53
CA THR A 121 3.72 5.48 15.51
C THR A 121 5.10 5.04 16.01
N PHE A 122 5.29 4.97 17.32
CA PHE A 122 6.53 4.56 17.96
C PHE A 122 6.30 3.89 19.31
N HIS A 123 7.28 3.14 19.80
CA HIS A 123 7.21 2.56 21.15
C HIS A 123 7.60 3.59 22.22
N LEU A 124 6.80 3.67 23.29
CA LEU A 124 7.09 4.50 24.47
C LEU A 124 8.09 3.85 25.42
N GLY A 125 8.32 2.55 25.30
CA GLY A 125 9.18 1.77 26.18
C GLY A 125 8.77 0.30 26.22
N GLU A 126 9.60 -0.53 26.84
CA GLU A 126 9.31 -1.94 27.04
C GLU A 126 8.06 -2.12 27.92
N GLY A 127 7.18 -3.06 27.54
CA GLY A 127 5.93 -3.32 28.25
C GLY A 127 4.82 -2.27 28.06
N LEU A 128 5.08 -1.18 27.33
CA LEU A 128 4.07 -0.15 27.03
C LEU A 128 3.47 -0.35 25.63
N SER A 129 2.19 0.00 25.48
CA SER A 129 1.54 0.02 24.17
C SER A 129 2.22 1.04 23.23
N PRO A 130 2.28 0.76 21.92
CA PRO A 130 2.68 1.76 20.94
C PRO A 130 1.88 3.07 21.07
N CYS A 131 2.55 4.20 20.90
CA CYS A 131 1.92 5.50 20.75
C CYS A 131 1.70 5.78 19.27
N THR A 132 0.49 6.19 18.90
CA THR A 132 0.20 6.79 17.60
C THR A 132 -0.22 8.23 17.82
N SER A 133 0.54 9.18 17.28
CA SER A 133 0.28 10.61 17.38
C SER A 133 -0.34 11.15 16.09
N ALA A 134 -1.27 12.09 16.24
CA ALA A 134 -1.77 12.95 15.17
C ALA A 134 -1.26 14.37 15.40
N PHE A 135 -1.03 15.13 14.33
CA PHE A 135 -0.45 16.47 14.40
C PHE A 135 -1.33 17.49 13.69
N ASP A 136 -1.22 18.75 14.10
CA ASP A 136 -1.79 19.90 13.40
C ASP A 136 -0.71 20.55 12.53
N GLN A 137 -0.71 20.21 11.23
CA GLN A 137 0.23 20.77 10.26
C GLN A 137 0.09 22.29 10.11
N ALA A 138 -1.12 22.83 10.21
CA ALA A 138 -1.36 24.27 10.06
C ALA A 138 -0.75 25.04 11.24
N ALA A 139 -0.94 24.55 12.46
CA ALA A 139 -0.30 25.11 13.65
C ALA A 139 1.23 25.05 13.58
N MET A 140 1.80 23.91 13.15
CA MET A 140 3.25 23.78 12.96
C MET A 140 3.79 24.79 11.92
N ARG A 141 3.12 24.94 10.77
CA ARG A 141 3.53 25.87 9.70
C ARG A 141 3.54 27.33 10.14
N GLN A 142 2.64 27.74 11.04
CA GLN A 142 2.59 29.13 11.53
C GLN A 142 3.88 29.53 12.25
N ASP A 143 4.59 28.56 12.84
CA ASP A 143 5.72 28.80 13.73
C ASP A 143 7.05 28.24 13.20
N ILE A 144 7.03 27.60 12.02
CA ILE A 144 8.21 26.95 11.43
C ILE A 144 9.39 27.91 11.25
N ARG A 145 9.13 29.20 11.02
CA ARG A 145 10.20 30.22 10.87
C ARG A 145 10.97 30.45 12.16
N ASN A 146 10.31 30.31 13.31
CA ASN A 146 10.96 30.47 14.61
C ASN A 146 11.67 29.18 15.05
N PHE A 147 11.38 28.04 14.40
CA PHE A 147 12.00 26.77 14.77
C PHE A 147 13.53 26.80 14.64
N ALA A 148 14.04 27.48 13.60
CA ALA A 148 15.48 27.57 13.34
C ALA A 148 16.29 28.27 14.44
N SER A 149 15.66 29.09 15.28
CA SER A 149 16.30 29.76 16.42
C SER A 149 16.09 29.04 17.74
N ARG A 150 15.28 27.96 17.76
CA ARG A 150 15.01 27.19 18.98
C ARG A 150 16.10 26.20 19.26
N ARG A 151 16.42 26.06 20.54
CA ARG A 151 17.13 24.88 21.04
C ARG A 151 16.09 23.84 21.42
N VAL A 152 16.23 22.63 20.91
CA VAL A 152 15.33 21.51 21.16
C VAL A 152 16.09 20.43 21.91
N SER A 153 15.48 19.88 22.96
CA SER A 153 15.93 18.64 23.56
C SER A 153 14.95 17.53 23.16
N THR A 154 15.48 16.44 22.64
CA THR A 154 14.70 15.32 22.11
C THR A 154 15.04 14.00 22.77
N MET A 155 14.09 13.07 22.69
CA MET A 155 14.29 11.67 23.01
C MET A 155 14.12 10.84 21.75
N ALA A 156 14.90 9.76 21.63
CA ALA A 156 14.75 8.79 20.57
C ALA A 156 13.84 7.65 21.00
N PHE A 157 12.83 7.37 20.21
CA PHE A 157 11.89 6.27 20.41
C PHE A 157 11.97 5.28 19.25
N ARG A 158 11.76 4.00 19.53
CA ARG A 158 11.77 2.96 18.48
C ARG A 158 10.62 3.20 17.51
N LEU A 159 10.96 3.43 16.24
CA LEU A 159 10.03 3.81 15.17
C LEU A 159 9.28 2.59 14.63
N LEU A 160 7.95 2.71 14.54
CA LEU A 160 7.07 1.70 13.95
C LEU A 160 6.47 2.15 12.63
N ARG A 161 5.93 3.38 12.57
CA ARG A 161 5.37 3.99 11.36
C ARG A 161 5.60 5.50 11.40
N GLY A 162 5.67 6.10 10.22
CA GLY A 162 5.92 7.53 10.00
C GLY A 162 5.90 7.84 8.51
N PHE A 163 6.15 9.08 8.13
CA PHE A 163 6.26 9.50 6.74
C PHE A 163 7.26 10.63 6.63
N GLY A 164 7.81 10.80 5.42
CA GLY A 164 8.79 11.81 5.12
C GLY A 164 10.25 11.34 5.25
N THR A 165 11.09 11.99 4.45
CA THR A 165 12.54 11.78 4.35
C THR A 165 13.32 13.08 4.53
N VAL A 166 12.65 14.13 5.03
CA VAL A 166 13.16 15.51 5.18
C VAL A 166 14.52 15.58 5.87
N CYS A 167 14.74 14.81 6.92
CA CYS A 167 16.01 14.78 7.65
C CYS A 167 16.12 13.50 8.46
N TYR A 168 17.18 12.74 8.24
CA TYR A 168 17.45 11.50 8.98
C TYR A 168 18.94 11.15 8.99
N SER A 169 19.36 10.35 9.96
CA SER A 169 20.66 9.66 9.95
C SER A 169 20.49 8.19 9.64
N ILE A 170 21.45 7.61 8.93
CA ILE A 170 21.44 6.20 8.54
C ILE A 170 22.84 5.60 8.72
N SER A 171 22.93 4.41 9.31
CA SER A 171 24.18 3.67 9.40
C SER A 171 24.45 2.89 8.11
N PRO A 172 25.70 2.44 7.84
CA PRO A 172 25.99 1.62 6.66
C PRO A 172 25.10 0.36 6.57
N ARG A 173 24.85 -0.30 7.72
CA ARG A 173 23.96 -1.47 7.81
C ARG A 173 22.52 -1.10 7.46
N GLY A 174 22.01 -0.01 8.04
CA GLY A 174 20.68 0.50 7.72
C GLY A 174 20.54 0.84 6.23
N ALA A 175 21.57 1.43 5.64
CA ALA A 175 21.59 1.82 4.24
C ALA A 175 21.56 0.61 3.30
N MET A 176 22.36 -0.43 3.57
CA MET A 176 22.29 -1.70 2.83
C MET A 176 20.89 -2.30 2.91
N ARG A 177 20.32 -2.37 4.12
CA ARG A 177 18.99 -2.93 4.34
C ARG A 177 17.88 -2.16 3.61
N LEU A 178 17.96 -0.83 3.57
CA LEU A 178 17.02 -0.02 2.79
C LEU A 178 17.17 -0.26 1.30
N VAL A 179 18.39 -0.38 0.77
CA VAL A 179 18.62 -0.69 -0.65
C VAL A 179 18.06 -2.08 -0.99
N GLU A 180 18.33 -3.10 -0.17
CA GLU A 180 17.83 -4.46 -0.36
C GLU A 180 16.30 -4.53 -0.32
N PHE A 181 15.68 -3.82 0.62
CA PHE A 181 14.21 -3.84 0.76
C PHE A 181 13.53 -3.05 -0.37
N CYS A 182 14.07 -1.88 -0.72
CA CYS A 182 13.44 -0.97 -1.67
C CYS A 182 13.67 -1.36 -3.13
N LEU A 183 14.62 -2.25 -3.45
CA LEU A 183 14.87 -2.67 -4.83
C LEU A 183 14.29 -4.07 -5.14
N PRO A 184 13.56 -4.22 -6.26
CA PRO A 184 13.06 -3.16 -7.11
C PRO A 184 12.03 -2.28 -6.37
N LEU A 185 12.00 -0.99 -6.73
CA LEU A 185 10.90 -0.10 -6.37
C LEU A 185 9.64 -0.70 -6.98
N ARG A 186 8.60 -0.95 -6.18
CA ARG A 186 7.43 -1.74 -6.61
C ARG A 186 6.14 -1.24 -6.00
N PRO A 187 4.98 -1.49 -6.62
CA PRO A 187 3.70 -1.23 -5.97
C PRO A 187 3.63 -2.02 -4.66
N MET A 188 3.16 -1.35 -3.62
CA MET A 188 2.90 -1.96 -2.34
C MET A 188 1.94 -1.09 -1.55
N ASP A 189 1.18 -1.72 -0.68
CA ASP A 189 0.27 -1.02 0.21
C ASP A 189 0.71 -1.20 1.65
N THR A 190 0.92 -0.08 2.35
CA THR A 190 1.31 -0.10 3.76
C THR A 190 0.12 0.25 4.63
N MET A 191 -0.14 -0.59 5.64
CA MET A 191 -1.11 -0.28 6.71
C MET A 191 -0.43 0.50 7.82
N HIS A 192 -1.06 1.60 8.22
CA HIS A 192 -0.60 2.48 9.29
C HIS A 192 -1.60 2.46 10.45
N PRO A 193 -1.15 2.18 11.70
CA PRO A 193 -2.00 2.38 12.87
C PRO A 193 -2.52 3.82 12.88
N GLY A 194 -3.83 3.96 13.09
CA GLY A 194 -4.51 5.27 13.08
C GLY A 194 -5.08 5.70 11.72
N LEU A 195 -4.83 4.96 10.63
CA LEU A 195 -5.49 5.20 9.35
C LEU A 195 -6.51 4.09 9.04
N ALA A 196 -7.66 4.50 8.51
CA ALA A 196 -8.76 3.59 8.17
C ALA A 196 -8.55 2.85 6.83
N HIS A 197 -7.54 3.24 6.05
CA HIS A 197 -7.23 2.69 4.73
C HIS A 197 -5.73 2.42 4.59
N ARG A 198 -5.38 1.48 3.71
CA ARG A 198 -3.98 1.27 3.31
C ARG A 198 -3.51 2.44 2.46
N ILE A 199 -2.25 2.81 2.61
CA ILE A 199 -1.62 3.83 1.76
C ILE A 199 -0.83 3.10 0.68
N ALA A 200 -1.21 3.38 -0.57
CA ALA A 200 -0.48 2.91 -1.73
C ALA A 200 0.88 3.58 -1.84
N ASN A 201 1.84 2.84 -2.36
CA ASN A 201 3.18 3.32 -2.60
C ASN A 201 3.20 4.38 -3.72
N ALA A 202 3.17 5.65 -3.31
CA ALA A 202 3.26 6.81 -4.18
C ALA A 202 4.63 7.51 -4.09
N GLY A 203 5.46 7.14 -3.11
CA GLY A 203 6.79 7.69 -2.85
C GLY A 203 7.61 6.75 -1.97
N ILE A 204 8.94 6.93 -1.99
CA ILE A 204 9.88 6.03 -1.29
C ILE A 204 9.57 5.90 0.21
N ASP A 205 9.05 6.95 0.84
CA ASP A 205 8.68 6.95 2.24
C ASP A 205 7.53 5.99 2.59
N ASN A 206 6.65 5.67 1.64
CA ASN A 206 5.65 4.60 1.80
C ASN A 206 6.30 3.21 1.92
N MET A 207 7.40 2.97 1.19
CA MET A 207 8.18 1.74 1.33
C MET A 207 8.93 1.73 2.66
N LEU A 208 9.54 2.85 3.04
CA LEU A 208 10.24 2.98 4.32
C LEU A 208 9.30 2.71 5.50
N ALA A 209 8.06 3.18 5.40
CA ALA A 209 7.01 2.89 6.36
C ALA A 209 6.71 1.45 6.63
N ARG A 210 6.96 0.58 5.65
CA ARG A 210 6.78 -0.85 5.84
C ARG A 210 7.94 -1.49 6.59
N VAL A 211 9.17 -0.99 6.45
CA VAL A 211 10.38 -1.69 6.91
C VAL A 211 10.89 -1.26 8.29
N TRP A 212 10.58 -0.04 8.77
CA TRP A 212 11.06 0.43 10.09
C TRP A 212 10.83 -0.51 11.29
N PRO A 213 9.70 -1.26 11.41
CA PRO A 213 9.53 -2.22 12.51
C PRO A 213 10.54 -3.36 12.51
N GLU A 214 11.14 -3.65 11.36
CA GLU A 214 12.10 -4.74 11.19
C GLU A 214 13.55 -4.27 11.31
N MET A 215 13.79 -2.95 11.34
CA MET A 215 15.10 -2.31 11.46
C MET A 215 15.36 -1.78 12.86
N ALA A 216 16.60 -1.56 13.31
CA ALA A 216 16.89 -0.75 14.50
C ALA A 216 16.67 0.75 14.21
N ALA A 217 15.42 1.13 13.91
CA ALA A 217 15.02 2.47 13.51
C ALA A 217 14.41 3.26 14.67
N TYR A 218 14.74 4.54 14.75
CA TYR A 218 14.32 5.45 15.81
C TYR A 218 13.72 6.73 15.22
N VAL A 219 12.94 7.45 16.03
CA VAL A 219 12.42 8.78 15.73
C VAL A 219 12.67 9.72 16.90
N ALA A 220 13.04 10.96 16.59
CA ALA A 220 13.21 12.04 17.55
C ALA A 220 11.86 12.68 17.88
N VAL A 221 11.49 12.68 19.17
CA VAL A 221 10.28 13.36 19.67
C VAL A 221 10.65 14.21 20.89
N PRO A 222 10.48 15.55 20.84
CA PRO A 222 10.08 16.37 19.68
C PRO A 222 11.09 16.31 18.50
N PRO A 223 10.68 16.59 17.24
CA PRO A 223 11.57 16.52 16.08
C PRO A 223 12.67 17.60 16.13
N LEU A 224 13.81 17.31 15.51
CA LEU A 224 14.92 18.27 15.33
C LEU A 224 14.90 18.96 13.97
N ALA A 225 14.08 18.47 13.04
CA ALA A 225 13.85 19.06 11.74
C ALA A 225 12.35 19.13 11.44
N LEU A 226 11.92 20.24 10.83
CA LEU A 226 10.58 20.43 10.31
C LEU A 226 10.63 20.66 8.79
N THR A 227 9.54 20.34 8.10
CA THR A 227 9.28 20.78 6.73
C THR A 227 7.89 21.39 6.69
N GLU A 228 7.68 22.37 5.81
CA GLU A 228 6.33 22.83 5.52
C GLU A 228 5.49 21.72 4.88
N ASN A 229 6.12 20.75 4.20
CA ASN A 229 5.47 19.71 3.39
C ASN A 229 4.34 20.32 2.54
N ASP A 230 4.64 21.41 1.82
CA ASP A 230 3.66 22.12 1.00
C ASP A 230 3.45 21.38 -0.33
N HIS A 231 2.33 20.66 -0.41
CA HIS A 231 1.95 19.85 -1.56
C HIS A 231 1.86 20.65 -2.86
N ARG A 232 1.66 21.99 -2.79
CA ARG A 232 1.55 22.86 -3.98
C ARG A 232 2.88 23.07 -4.70
N VAL A 233 3.98 22.98 -3.96
CA VAL A 233 5.34 23.12 -4.50
C VAL A 233 6.06 21.77 -4.55
N SER A 234 5.47 20.72 -3.97
CA SER A 234 5.98 19.36 -4.05
C SER A 234 5.91 18.84 -5.48
N THR A 235 7.03 18.34 -5.97
CA THR A 235 7.10 17.65 -7.27
C THR A 235 6.70 16.18 -7.17
N ILE A 236 6.59 15.64 -5.95
CA ILE A 236 6.24 14.24 -5.68
C ILE A 236 4.74 14.00 -5.91
N GLN A 237 3.89 14.95 -5.53
CA GLN A 237 2.42 14.80 -5.54
C GLN A 237 1.73 15.49 -6.72
N ALA A 238 2.44 15.75 -7.83
CA ALA A 238 1.86 16.40 -9.00
C ALA A 238 0.58 15.68 -9.48
N ALA A 239 -0.48 16.46 -9.69
CA ALA A 239 -1.81 16.01 -10.10
C ALA A 239 -1.71 14.93 -11.18
N GLY A 240 -2.21 13.74 -10.86
CA GLY A 240 -2.26 12.64 -11.82
C GLY A 240 -2.96 13.12 -13.10
N THR A 241 -2.42 12.71 -14.24
CA THR A 241 -3.18 12.61 -15.48
C THR A 241 -4.54 12.02 -15.12
N PRO A 242 -5.68 12.64 -15.49
CA PRO A 242 -6.98 12.10 -15.14
C PRO A 242 -7.06 10.69 -15.71
N GLN A 243 -6.94 9.71 -14.82
CA GLN A 243 -7.31 8.35 -15.13
C GLN A 243 -8.79 8.43 -15.50
N PRO A 244 -9.24 7.92 -16.66
CA PRO A 244 -10.68 7.73 -16.85
C PRO A 244 -11.15 6.97 -15.61
N PRO A 245 -12.22 7.43 -14.93
CA PRO A 245 -12.61 6.85 -13.67
C PRO A 245 -12.73 5.35 -13.88
N ALA A 246 -11.93 4.57 -13.16
CA ALA A 246 -12.22 3.16 -13.01
C ALA A 246 -13.66 3.15 -12.50
N GLN A 247 -14.57 2.70 -13.37
CA GLN A 247 -15.99 2.70 -13.07
C GLN A 247 -16.13 1.75 -11.89
N LYS A 248 -16.22 2.31 -10.67
CA LYS A 248 -16.45 1.55 -9.44
C LYS A 248 -17.69 0.69 -9.70
N VAL A 249 -17.49 -0.60 -9.93
CA VAL A 249 -18.57 -1.57 -9.77
C VAL A 249 -18.85 -1.52 -8.28
N ALA A 250 -19.98 -0.90 -7.91
CA ALA A 250 -20.37 -0.78 -6.51
C ALA A 250 -20.41 -2.19 -5.91
N PHE A 251 -19.76 -2.34 -4.76
CA PHE A 251 -19.85 -3.58 -3.99
C PHE A 251 -21.31 -3.72 -3.54
N PRO A 252 -21.95 -4.90 -3.64
CA PRO A 252 -23.30 -5.08 -3.13
C PRO A 252 -23.32 -4.81 -1.63
N GLU A 253 -24.40 -4.20 -1.12
CA GLU A 253 -24.57 -3.92 0.30
C GLU A 253 -24.45 -5.23 1.13
N PRO A 254 -23.91 -5.21 2.36
CA PRO A 254 -23.67 -6.41 3.17
C PRO A 254 -24.89 -7.35 3.31
N ASP A 255 -26.11 -6.80 3.26
CA ASP A 255 -27.37 -7.53 3.40
C ASP A 255 -27.73 -8.39 2.17
N ALA A 256 -27.27 -8.01 0.97
CA ALA A 256 -27.50 -8.75 -0.28
C ALA A 256 -26.88 -10.15 -0.25
N PHE A 257 -25.73 -10.32 0.40
CA PHE A 257 -25.06 -11.62 0.48
C PHE A 257 -25.68 -12.54 1.52
N ALA A 258 -26.17 -12.00 2.63
CA ALA A 258 -26.92 -12.78 3.62
C ALA A 258 -28.16 -13.43 2.99
N ALA A 259 -28.87 -12.70 2.12
CA ALA A 259 -30.00 -13.21 1.36
C ALA A 259 -29.61 -14.34 0.39
N VAL A 260 -28.44 -14.25 -0.27
CA VAL A 260 -27.91 -15.35 -1.10
C VAL A 260 -27.73 -16.61 -0.26
N PHE A 261 -27.06 -16.52 0.90
CA PHE A 261 -26.80 -17.66 1.79
C PHE A 261 -28.06 -18.36 2.28
N GLU A 262 -29.06 -17.58 2.70
CA GLU A 262 -30.31 -18.10 3.22
C GLU A 262 -31.12 -18.79 2.12
N ARG A 263 -31.14 -18.25 0.89
CA ARG A 263 -31.94 -18.77 -0.22
C ARG A 263 -31.38 -20.03 -0.87
N ILE A 264 -30.05 -20.20 -0.90
CA ILE A 264 -29.43 -21.43 -1.43
C ILE A 264 -29.37 -22.56 -0.38
N GLY A 265 -29.98 -22.37 0.79
CA GLY A 265 -30.01 -23.37 1.87
C GLY A 265 -28.63 -23.67 2.47
N VAL A 266 -27.73 -22.69 2.46
CA VAL A 266 -26.36 -22.85 2.97
C VAL A 266 -26.33 -22.65 4.48
N THR A 267 -25.98 -23.71 5.21
CA THR A 267 -25.90 -23.69 6.66
C THR A 267 -24.48 -23.39 7.12
N ASN A 268 -24.24 -22.18 7.64
CA ASN A 268 -23.25 -21.70 8.64
C ASN A 268 -21.83 -22.33 8.78
N ALA A 269 -21.38 -23.24 7.93
CA ALA A 269 -20.13 -23.97 8.16
C ALA A 269 -18.92 -23.22 7.62
N VAL A 270 -18.88 -22.83 6.33
CA VAL A 270 -17.75 -22.03 5.79
C VAL A 270 -18.18 -21.22 4.56
N ALA A 271 -18.12 -19.89 4.65
CA ALA A 271 -18.17 -18.99 3.51
C ALA A 271 -16.77 -18.42 3.22
N VAL A 272 -16.35 -18.40 1.95
CA VAL A 272 -15.03 -17.90 1.53
C VAL A 272 -15.22 -16.75 0.53
N GLY A 273 -14.88 -15.53 0.93
CA GLY A 273 -14.77 -14.39 0.03
C GLY A 273 -13.34 -14.21 -0.46
N ILE A 274 -13.15 -13.93 -1.76
CA ILE A 274 -11.88 -13.63 -2.39
C ILE A 274 -11.92 -12.22 -2.97
N ARG A 275 -11.05 -11.37 -2.44
CA ARG A 275 -10.47 -10.20 -3.11
C ARG A 275 -8.92 -10.33 -3.01
N SER A 276 -8.11 -9.37 -3.43
CA SER A 276 -6.64 -9.52 -3.58
C SER A 276 -5.83 -8.69 -2.56
N ASP A 277 -5.13 -9.37 -1.60
CA ASP A 277 -4.29 -8.88 -0.45
C ASP A 277 -4.43 -9.49 1.01
N HIS A 278 -4.37 -10.83 1.23
CA HIS A 278 -3.85 -11.59 2.44
C HIS A 278 -4.63 -12.80 3.06
N TYR A 279 -3.93 -13.95 3.15
CA TYR A 279 -4.29 -15.28 3.66
C TYR A 279 -5.02 -15.39 5.01
N THR A 280 -6.33 -15.14 5.11
CA THR A 280 -7.13 -15.57 6.28
C THR A 280 -8.49 -16.17 5.90
N VAL A 281 -8.71 -17.42 6.30
CA VAL A 281 -10.01 -18.09 6.24
C VAL A 281 -10.72 -17.87 7.58
N LEU A 282 -11.96 -17.35 7.55
CA LEU A 282 -12.78 -17.11 8.74
C LEU A 282 -14.11 -17.87 8.67
N PRO A 283 -14.64 -18.36 9.81
CA PRO A 283 -15.99 -18.93 9.88
C PRO A 283 -17.07 -17.85 9.84
N THR A 284 -18.26 -18.20 9.32
CA THR A 284 -19.41 -17.28 9.11
C THR A 284 -19.85 -16.53 10.37
N ALA A 285 -19.66 -17.13 11.55
CA ALA A 285 -19.97 -16.47 12.83
C ALA A 285 -19.04 -15.27 13.15
N ALA A 286 -17.81 -15.26 12.62
CA ALA A 286 -16.90 -14.13 12.75
C ALA A 286 -17.28 -12.98 11.80
N LEU A 287 -17.95 -13.28 10.68
CA LEU A 287 -18.40 -12.28 9.68
C LEU A 287 -19.51 -11.35 10.23
N ARG A 288 -20.37 -11.85 11.12
CA ARG A 288 -21.51 -11.08 11.67
C ARG A 288 -21.15 -10.06 12.76
N ARG A 289 -19.96 -10.14 13.38
CA ARG A 289 -19.58 -9.29 14.54
C ARG A 289 -18.79 -8.02 14.22
N VAL A 290 -18.28 -7.87 12.99
CA VAL A 290 -17.23 -6.86 12.69
C VAL A 290 -17.65 -5.75 11.73
N GLY A 291 -18.92 -5.63 11.32
CA GLY A 291 -19.34 -4.53 10.44
C GLY A 291 -18.58 -4.48 9.10
N TRP A 292 -18.32 -5.66 8.52
CA TRP A 292 -17.76 -5.99 7.20
C TRP A 292 -16.60 -5.12 6.65
N GLY A 293 -15.37 -5.58 6.88
CA GLY A 293 -14.15 -5.24 6.14
C GLY A 293 -13.60 -6.48 5.40
N GLY A 294 -13.22 -6.30 4.13
CA GLY A 294 -12.94 -7.37 3.14
C GLY A 294 -11.80 -8.35 3.44
N PHE A 295 -11.77 -9.45 2.68
CA PHE A 295 -10.87 -10.60 2.83
C PHE A 295 -10.21 -10.94 1.49
N ASP A 296 -8.98 -11.45 1.51
CA ASP A 296 -8.21 -11.53 0.29
C ASP A 296 -7.19 -12.71 0.16
N ILE A 297 -6.92 -13.27 -1.03
CA ILE A 297 -5.80 -14.24 -1.25
C ILE A 297 -5.12 -14.09 -2.64
N ALA A 298 -3.79 -14.29 -2.63
CA ALA A 298 -2.77 -14.51 -3.67
C ALA A 298 -3.14 -14.47 -5.17
N GLU A 299 -2.32 -13.74 -5.93
CA GLU A 299 -2.26 -13.76 -7.40
C GLU A 299 -1.90 -15.13 -8.01
N ASP A 300 -1.42 -16.08 -7.19
CA ASP A 300 -1.10 -17.46 -7.60
C ASP A 300 -2.14 -18.46 -7.07
N ALA A 301 -2.85 -19.10 -8.00
CA ALA A 301 -3.84 -20.13 -7.76
C ALA A 301 -3.34 -21.29 -6.88
N SER A 302 -2.05 -21.61 -6.98
CA SER A 302 -1.40 -22.68 -6.23
C SER A 302 -1.19 -22.30 -4.77
N LEU A 303 -0.91 -21.03 -4.49
CA LEU A 303 -0.76 -20.51 -3.12
C LEU A 303 -2.09 -20.45 -2.39
N LEU A 304 -3.16 -20.08 -3.10
CA LEU A 304 -4.52 -20.12 -2.56
C LEU A 304 -4.96 -21.56 -2.25
N ALA A 305 -4.76 -22.49 -3.18
CA ALA A 305 -5.07 -23.90 -2.96
C ALA A 305 -4.30 -24.47 -1.76
N ARG A 306 -3.01 -24.12 -1.63
CA ARG A 306 -2.18 -24.50 -0.50
C ARG A 306 -2.70 -23.91 0.82
N ALA A 307 -3.06 -22.63 0.85
CA ALA A 307 -3.57 -21.97 2.06
C ALA A 307 -4.91 -22.55 2.54
N LEU A 308 -5.81 -22.92 1.62
CA LEU A 308 -7.07 -23.60 1.97
C LEU A 308 -6.82 -25.01 2.54
N THR A 309 -5.85 -25.73 1.96
CA THR A 309 -5.45 -27.08 2.41
C THR A 309 -4.78 -27.05 3.79
N GLU A 310 -3.83 -26.13 4.01
CA GLU A 310 -3.12 -25.96 5.30
C GLU A 310 -4.07 -25.59 6.45
N ARG A 311 -5.24 -25.01 6.14
CA ARG A 311 -6.27 -24.65 7.11
C ARG A 311 -7.37 -25.70 7.28
N GLY A 312 -7.25 -26.84 6.63
CA GLY A 312 -8.21 -27.94 6.75
C GLY A 312 -9.60 -27.63 6.19
N ILE A 313 -9.70 -26.73 5.20
CA ILE A 313 -10.98 -26.45 4.54
C ILE A 313 -11.34 -27.63 3.65
N GLU A 314 -12.47 -28.25 3.95
CA GLU A 314 -12.97 -29.40 3.19
C GLU A 314 -13.39 -28.99 1.76
N GLN A 315 -13.29 -29.94 0.84
CA GLN A 315 -13.86 -29.78 -0.49
C GLN A 315 -15.38 -29.60 -0.37
N GLY A 316 -15.95 -28.70 -1.17
CA GLY A 316 -17.38 -28.45 -1.20
C GLY A 316 -17.87 -27.36 -0.24
N PHE A 317 -17.00 -26.45 0.22
CA PHE A 317 -17.42 -25.30 1.01
C PHE A 317 -18.47 -24.44 0.30
N ASP A 318 -19.23 -23.66 1.07
CA ASP A 318 -20.57 -23.28 0.63
C ASP A 318 -20.62 -22.13 -0.39
N LEU A 319 -19.80 -21.08 -0.21
CA LEU A 319 -19.78 -19.94 -1.14
C LEU A 319 -18.35 -19.48 -1.41
N LEU A 320 -18.07 -19.20 -2.69
CA LEU A 320 -16.86 -18.55 -3.17
C LEU A 320 -17.21 -17.22 -3.85
N PHE A 321 -16.82 -16.07 -3.30
CA PHE A 321 -17.00 -14.77 -3.98
C PHE A 321 -15.70 -14.30 -4.62
N LEU A 322 -15.73 -13.78 -5.85
CA LEU A 322 -14.59 -13.21 -6.57
C LEU A 322 -14.93 -11.77 -6.94
N GLY A 323 -14.32 -10.81 -6.24
CA GLY A 323 -14.75 -9.41 -6.25
C GLY A 323 -14.13 -8.50 -7.31
N THR A 324 -13.25 -9.01 -8.18
CA THR A 324 -12.50 -8.17 -9.13
C THR A 324 -12.74 -8.58 -10.58
N ALA A 325 -12.98 -7.59 -11.44
CA ALA A 325 -13.18 -7.78 -12.89
C ALA A 325 -11.98 -8.46 -13.56
N ASP A 326 -10.81 -8.41 -12.93
CA ASP A 326 -9.55 -8.96 -13.45
C ASP A 326 -9.21 -10.36 -12.90
N THR A 327 -10.20 -11.11 -12.38
CA THR A 327 -9.95 -12.46 -11.84
C THR A 327 -9.27 -13.35 -12.91
N PRO A 328 -8.03 -13.83 -12.68
CA PRO A 328 -7.35 -14.63 -13.67
C PRO A 328 -8.07 -15.96 -13.89
N VAL A 329 -8.44 -16.26 -15.14
CA VAL A 329 -9.06 -17.54 -15.55
C VAL A 329 -8.33 -18.77 -14.97
N PRO A 330 -6.99 -18.85 -14.95
CA PRO A 330 -6.27 -19.97 -14.33
C PRO A 330 -6.58 -20.16 -12.84
N SER A 331 -6.78 -19.07 -12.09
CA SER A 331 -7.11 -19.10 -10.66
C SER A 331 -8.51 -19.65 -10.43
N LEU A 332 -9.48 -19.22 -11.24
CA LEU A 332 -10.83 -19.77 -11.20
C LEU A 332 -10.85 -21.27 -11.54
N CYS A 333 -10.19 -21.69 -12.62
CA CYS A 333 -10.12 -23.10 -13.02
C CYS A 333 -9.51 -24.00 -11.94
N THR A 334 -8.46 -23.53 -11.26
CA THR A 334 -7.80 -24.26 -10.18
C THR A 334 -8.73 -24.44 -8.98
N LEU A 335 -9.47 -23.39 -8.61
CA LEU A 335 -10.41 -23.41 -7.49
C LEU A 335 -11.64 -24.30 -7.76
N LEU A 336 -12.25 -24.15 -8.93
CA LEU A 336 -13.38 -24.98 -9.34
C LEU A 336 -12.98 -26.46 -9.44
N GLY A 337 -11.77 -26.74 -9.94
CA GLY A 337 -11.24 -28.10 -10.05
C GLY A 337 -10.92 -28.76 -8.71
N SER A 338 -10.30 -28.01 -7.79
CA SER A 338 -9.70 -28.58 -6.57
C SER A 338 -10.62 -28.55 -5.35
N PHE A 339 -11.50 -27.55 -5.23
CA PHE A 339 -12.33 -27.35 -4.04
C PHE A 339 -13.82 -27.48 -4.30
N ARG A 340 -14.28 -27.32 -5.55
CA ARG A 340 -15.68 -27.53 -5.97
C ARG A 340 -16.73 -26.87 -5.05
N PRO A 341 -16.64 -25.55 -4.80
CA PRO A 341 -17.59 -24.82 -3.97
C PRO A 341 -19.04 -25.00 -4.44
N ARG A 342 -20.01 -24.90 -3.54
CA ARG A 342 -21.44 -25.10 -3.88
C ARG A 342 -22.00 -23.95 -4.73
N ALA A 343 -21.67 -22.72 -4.38
CA ALA A 343 -22.00 -21.53 -5.15
C ALA A 343 -20.75 -20.65 -5.36
N VAL A 344 -20.66 -19.97 -6.50
CA VAL A 344 -19.59 -18.99 -6.79
C VAL A 344 -20.20 -17.71 -7.34
N VAL A 345 -19.76 -16.55 -6.88
CA VAL A 345 -20.17 -15.25 -7.44
C VAL A 345 -18.95 -14.62 -8.10
N VAL A 346 -19.05 -14.29 -9.38
CA VAL A 346 -17.98 -13.66 -10.18
C VAL A 346 -18.51 -12.43 -10.90
N PRO A 347 -17.69 -11.47 -11.33
CA PRO A 347 -18.16 -10.37 -12.15
C PRO A 347 -18.68 -10.89 -13.49
N ALA A 348 -19.76 -10.31 -13.98
CA ALA A 348 -20.25 -10.56 -15.32
C ALA A 348 -19.28 -9.92 -16.33
N ASP A 349 -18.79 -10.71 -17.28
CA ASP A 349 -17.98 -10.22 -18.40
C ASP A 349 -18.76 -9.12 -19.14
N ARG A 350 -18.32 -7.86 -19.02
CA ARG A 350 -18.96 -6.72 -19.73
C ARG A 350 -18.57 -6.63 -21.21
N ASP A 351 -17.69 -7.51 -21.68
CA ASP A 351 -16.93 -7.29 -22.91
C ASP A 351 -17.36 -8.15 -24.11
N GLU A 352 -18.50 -8.85 -24.04
CA GLU A 352 -19.06 -9.58 -25.20
C GLU A 352 -19.89 -8.67 -26.13
N ALA A 353 -20.51 -7.60 -25.62
CA ALA A 353 -21.46 -6.79 -26.40
C ALA A 353 -20.83 -5.65 -27.20
N GLN A 354 -19.57 -5.27 -26.92
CA GLN A 354 -18.90 -4.11 -27.55
C GLN A 354 -17.68 -4.47 -28.41
N ARG A 355 -17.40 -5.76 -28.64
CA ARG A 355 -16.24 -6.14 -29.46
C ARG A 355 -16.55 -6.01 -30.95
N PRO A 356 -15.75 -5.25 -31.70
CA PRO A 356 -15.87 -5.23 -33.16
C PRO A 356 -15.59 -6.64 -33.71
N ALA A 357 -16.35 -7.05 -34.72
CA ALA A 357 -16.12 -8.31 -35.43
C ALA A 357 -14.65 -8.41 -35.88
N PRO A 358 -14.03 -9.60 -35.80
CA PRO A 358 -12.61 -9.74 -36.07
C PRO A 358 -12.29 -9.34 -37.52
N ALA A 359 -11.47 -8.30 -37.67
CA ALA A 359 -10.87 -7.95 -38.94
C ALA A 359 -9.86 -9.05 -39.33
N GLU A 360 -9.97 -9.53 -40.56
CA GLU A 360 -9.09 -10.53 -41.15
C GLU A 360 -7.66 -10.00 -41.22
N ALA A 361 -6.75 -10.50 -40.37
CA ALA A 361 -5.36 -10.80 -40.71
C ALA A 361 -4.58 -11.41 -39.52
N GLY A 362 -4.38 -12.73 -39.57
CA GLY A 362 -3.06 -13.34 -39.35
C GLY A 362 -2.38 -13.18 -37.99
N ARG A 363 -2.97 -13.70 -36.91
CA ARG A 363 -2.30 -14.45 -35.81
C ARG A 363 -3.35 -14.90 -34.79
N ARG A 364 -3.89 -16.12 -34.94
CA ARG A 364 -4.83 -16.70 -33.96
C ARG A 364 -4.03 -17.24 -32.77
N GLY A 365 -4.06 -16.52 -31.65
CA GLY A 365 -3.89 -17.16 -30.34
C GLY A 365 -5.05 -18.14 -30.07
N PRO A 366 -4.91 -19.06 -29.09
CA PRO A 366 -6.00 -19.98 -28.76
C PRO A 366 -7.28 -19.20 -28.40
N PRO A 367 -8.47 -19.70 -28.78
CA PRO A 367 -9.72 -19.05 -28.43
C PRO A 367 -9.84 -18.96 -26.91
N ARG A 368 -10.04 -17.75 -26.38
CA ARG A 368 -10.31 -17.54 -24.95
C ARG A 368 -11.75 -18.00 -24.68
N LEU A 369 -11.92 -18.95 -23.76
CA LEU A 369 -13.23 -19.46 -23.32
C LEU A 369 -13.96 -18.40 -22.51
N SER A 370 -15.28 -18.28 -22.68
CA SER A 370 -16.12 -17.39 -21.87
C SER A 370 -16.33 -17.95 -20.47
N MET A 371 -16.68 -17.08 -19.51
CA MET A 371 -16.96 -17.48 -18.12
C MET A 371 -18.02 -18.58 -18.02
N LYS A 372 -19.06 -18.52 -18.87
CA LYS A 372 -20.11 -19.54 -18.95
C LYS A 372 -19.57 -20.89 -19.44
N GLN A 373 -18.67 -20.88 -20.42
CA GLN A 373 -18.05 -22.10 -20.95
C GLN A 373 -17.10 -22.74 -19.93
N ILE A 374 -16.35 -21.93 -19.19
CA ILE A 374 -15.49 -22.38 -18.08
C ILE A 374 -16.36 -23.02 -17.00
N ALA A 375 -17.38 -22.32 -16.51
CA ALA A 375 -18.28 -22.81 -15.46
C ALA A 375 -18.97 -24.13 -15.84
N ALA A 376 -19.49 -24.23 -17.07
CA ALA A 376 -20.12 -25.45 -17.57
C ALA A 376 -19.13 -26.64 -17.61
N GLY A 377 -17.87 -26.39 -18.00
CA GLY A 377 -16.81 -27.41 -17.99
C GLY A 377 -16.49 -27.99 -16.60
N PHE A 378 -16.81 -27.25 -15.54
CA PHE A 378 -16.69 -27.71 -14.14
C PHE A 378 -18.01 -28.18 -13.51
N GLY A 379 -19.10 -28.25 -14.29
CA GLY A 379 -20.40 -28.70 -13.80
C GLY A 379 -21.18 -27.65 -12.99
N TYR A 380 -21.03 -26.37 -13.35
CA TYR A 380 -21.80 -25.26 -12.79
C TYR A 380 -22.81 -24.72 -13.81
N SER A 381 -24.03 -24.42 -13.37
CA SER A 381 -24.95 -23.55 -14.09
C SER A 381 -24.61 -22.09 -13.79
N THR A 382 -24.92 -21.18 -14.71
CA THR A 382 -24.64 -19.74 -14.54
C THR A 382 -25.92 -18.94 -14.70
N GLN A 383 -26.15 -17.99 -13.80
CA GLN A 383 -27.26 -17.04 -13.88
C GLN A 383 -26.82 -15.65 -13.42
N PRO A 384 -27.54 -14.58 -13.80
CA PRO A 384 -27.31 -13.25 -13.21
C PRO A 384 -27.46 -13.32 -11.69
N CYS A 385 -26.61 -12.59 -10.95
CA CYS A 385 -26.74 -12.49 -9.50
C CYS A 385 -27.86 -11.49 -9.16
N PRO A 386 -28.99 -11.91 -8.54
CA PRO A 386 -30.14 -11.03 -8.34
C PRO A 386 -29.87 -9.87 -7.39
N GLU A 387 -28.92 -10.07 -6.47
CA GLU A 387 -28.59 -9.13 -5.40
C GLU A 387 -27.32 -8.30 -5.73
N ALA A 388 -26.73 -8.51 -6.91
CA ALA A 388 -25.47 -7.88 -7.32
C ALA A 388 -25.44 -7.63 -8.84
N ASP A 389 -25.90 -6.45 -9.25
CA ASP A 389 -25.88 -6.04 -10.66
C ASP A 389 -24.45 -6.05 -11.24
N GLY A 390 -24.29 -6.72 -12.38
CA GLY A 390 -23.00 -6.89 -13.02
C GLY A 390 -22.17 -8.07 -12.45
N TYR A 391 -22.78 -8.99 -11.70
CA TYR A 391 -22.19 -10.25 -11.28
C TYR A 391 -23.00 -11.46 -11.81
N LEU A 392 -22.31 -12.59 -11.98
CA LEU A 392 -22.87 -13.90 -12.26
C LEU A 392 -22.80 -14.77 -11.01
N LEU A 393 -23.87 -15.49 -10.74
CA LEU A 393 -23.95 -16.56 -9.77
C LEU A 393 -23.80 -17.91 -10.50
N LEU A 394 -22.79 -18.67 -10.12
CA LEU A 394 -22.49 -20.01 -10.60
C LEU A 394 -22.97 -21.01 -9.54
N LEU A 395 -23.86 -21.92 -9.89
CA LEU A 395 -24.38 -22.93 -8.98
C LEU A 395 -23.92 -24.31 -9.43
N ARG A 396 -23.34 -25.08 -8.51
CA ARG A 396 -22.98 -26.47 -8.80
C ARG A 396 -24.23 -27.28 -9.14
N GLN A 397 -24.14 -28.20 -10.09
CA GLN A 397 -25.27 -29.07 -10.46
C GLN A 397 -25.95 -29.70 -9.23
N GLY A 398 -27.28 -29.64 -9.21
CA GLY A 398 -28.11 -30.09 -8.08
C GLY A 398 -28.42 -29.00 -7.04
N ILE A 399 -27.91 -27.78 -7.20
CA ILE A 399 -28.26 -26.61 -6.39
C ILE A 399 -29.11 -25.66 -7.25
N SER A 400 -30.33 -25.38 -6.79
CA SER A 400 -31.25 -24.42 -7.39
C SER A 400 -31.29 -23.14 -6.57
N TRP A 401 -31.58 -22.04 -7.26
CA TRP A 401 -32.03 -20.80 -6.63
C TRP A 401 -33.56 -20.86 -6.55
N GLU A 402 -34.12 -20.93 -5.35
CA GLU A 402 -35.56 -20.84 -5.14
C GLU A 402 -35.94 -19.38 -4.85
N GLU A 403 -36.88 -18.83 -5.62
CA GLU A 403 -37.48 -17.55 -5.27
C GLU A 403 -38.26 -17.70 -3.95
N PRO A 404 -38.15 -16.76 -3.01
CA PRO A 404 -38.98 -16.80 -1.82
C PRO A 404 -40.45 -16.78 -2.25
N ALA A 405 -41.24 -17.73 -1.76
CA ALA A 405 -42.68 -17.68 -1.92
C ALA A 405 -43.17 -16.32 -1.42
N GLU A 406 -43.92 -15.58 -2.26
CA GLU A 406 -44.44 -14.26 -1.88
C GLU A 406 -45.08 -14.34 -0.50
N PRO A 407 -44.84 -13.36 0.40
CA PRO A 407 -45.55 -13.30 1.66
C PRO A 407 -47.04 -13.23 1.34
N GLY A 408 -47.76 -14.32 1.65
CA GLY A 408 -49.16 -14.45 1.32
C GLY A 408 -49.93 -13.21 1.76
N VAL A 409 -50.60 -12.59 0.79
CA VAL A 409 -51.61 -11.57 1.04
C VAL A 409 -52.59 -12.16 2.05
N ALA A 410 -52.50 -11.68 3.30
CA ALA A 410 -53.51 -11.95 4.30
C ALA A 410 -54.81 -11.31 3.80
N VAL A 411 -55.69 -12.15 3.25
CA VAL A 411 -57.08 -11.80 3.00
C VAL A 411 -57.71 -11.53 4.36
N LEU A 412 -57.91 -10.25 4.67
CA LEU A 412 -58.77 -9.83 5.76
C LEU A 412 -60.21 -10.21 5.37
N ALA A 413 -60.78 -11.13 6.15
CA ALA A 413 -62.20 -11.49 6.14
C ALA A 413 -63.06 -10.36 6.73
#